data_AF-A0A963MW94-F1
#
_entry.id   AF-A0A963MW94-F1
#
_cell.length_a   1.000
_cell.length_b   1.000
_cell.length_c   1.000
_cell.angle_alpha   90.00
_cell.angle_beta   90.00
_cell.angle_gamma   90.00
#
_symmetry.space_group_name_H-M   'P 1'
#
loop_
_entity.id
_entity.type
_entity.pdbx_description
1 polymer ?
#
loop_
_entity_poly.entity_id
_entity_poly.type
_entity_poly.pdbx_seq_one_letter_code
_entity_poly.pdbx_strand_id
1 'polypeptide(L)'
;MNTFTFKPLAIVGLSIALSGTALAATPATESCEQIRARIQAQVGVREKPDTALLDTLTEHPSCRFTAAEVFRAAYGDRPMPKNDRRGGRHESTDDDD
;
A
#
# COMPACT_ATOMS: atom_id res chain seq x y z
N MET A 1 -24.68 32.77 43.13
CA MET A 1 -24.40 31.38 43.54
C MET A 1 -25.50 30.50 43.00
N ASN A 2 -25.15 29.51 42.18
CA ASN A 2 -25.74 28.17 42.17
C ASN A 2 -24.93 27.29 41.22
N THR A 3 -24.05 26.52 41.85
CA THR A 3 -23.15 25.50 41.31
C THR A 3 -23.94 24.25 40.91
N PHE A 4 -23.85 23.85 39.64
CA PHE A 4 -24.18 22.48 39.24
C PHE A 4 -22.88 21.72 38.98
N THR A 5 -22.47 21.00 40.02
CA THR A 5 -21.38 20.03 40.03
C THR A 5 -21.87 18.73 39.39
N PHE A 6 -21.32 18.35 38.24
CA PHE A 6 -21.46 16.99 37.70
C PHE A 6 -20.09 16.40 37.39
N LYS A 7 -19.74 15.40 38.20
CA LYS A 7 -18.76 14.31 38.00
C LYS A 7 -19.36 13.14 38.82
N PRO A 8 -19.16 11.86 38.48
CA PRO A 8 -18.06 11.31 37.68
C PRO A 8 -18.48 10.17 36.71
N LEU A 9 -17.61 9.82 35.76
CA LEU A 9 -17.31 8.40 35.47
C LEU A 9 -16.09 8.34 34.56
N ALA A 10 -15.08 7.63 35.04
CA ALA A 10 -13.82 7.38 34.38
C ALA A 10 -14.04 6.54 33.12
N ILE A 11 -13.56 7.03 31.98
CA ILE A 11 -13.24 6.17 30.84
C ILE A 11 -11.72 6.10 30.79
N VAL A 12 -11.20 5.00 31.33
CA VAL A 12 -9.87 4.49 31.00
C VAL A 12 -9.93 4.06 29.54
N GLY A 13 -9.05 4.59 28.69
CA GLY A 13 -9.11 4.28 27.27
C GLY A 13 -7.94 4.83 26.46
N LEU A 14 -6.77 4.26 26.71
CA LEU A 14 -5.68 4.08 25.74
C LEU A 14 -4.98 5.34 25.20
N SER A 15 -3.89 5.69 25.88
CA SER A 15 -2.81 6.50 25.35
C SER A 15 -2.24 5.89 24.06
N ILE A 16 -2.46 6.55 22.92
CA ILE A 16 -1.54 6.45 21.79
C ILE A 16 -0.88 7.81 21.69
N ALA A 17 0.17 8.00 22.49
CA ALA A 17 1.14 9.04 22.25
C ALA A 17 1.83 8.67 20.92
N LEU A 18 1.38 9.27 19.82
CA LEU A 18 2.09 9.19 18.56
C LEU A 18 3.28 10.14 18.65
N SER A 19 4.35 9.66 19.31
CA SER A 19 5.67 10.29 19.34
C SER A 19 6.30 10.16 17.95
N GLY A 20 5.80 10.93 16.98
CA GLY A 20 6.43 11.12 15.68
C GLY A 20 7.53 12.16 15.80
N THR A 21 8.66 11.82 16.43
CA THR A 21 9.88 12.63 16.34
C THR A 21 10.60 12.32 15.04
N ALA A 22 10.99 13.38 14.34
CA ALA A 22 12.03 13.44 13.30
C ALA A 22 11.58 12.97 11.90
N LEU A 23 11.82 13.68 10.80
CA LEU A 23 12.88 14.63 10.49
C LEU A 23 12.38 15.79 9.61
N ALA A 24 13.03 16.93 9.82
CA ALA A 24 13.36 17.97 8.85
C ALA A 24 12.78 17.80 7.44
N ALA A 25 11.90 18.74 7.09
CA ALA A 25 11.57 19.03 5.71
C ALA A 25 12.84 19.52 4.97
N THR A 26 13.49 18.59 4.27
CA THR A 26 14.51 18.87 3.25
C THR A 26 14.28 17.92 2.05
N PRO A 27 14.79 18.28 0.87
CA PRO A 27 14.02 18.65 -0.31
C PRO A 27 13.44 17.46 -1.11
N ALA A 28 12.21 17.63 -1.61
CA ALA A 28 11.62 17.06 -2.84
C ALA A 28 12.20 15.74 -3.44
N THR A 29 12.40 14.74 -2.60
CA THR A 29 12.54 13.33 -2.99
C THR A 29 11.48 12.61 -2.19
N GLU A 30 10.42 12.12 -2.86
CA GLU A 30 9.32 11.45 -2.16
C GLU A 30 9.91 10.33 -1.28
N SER A 31 9.59 10.36 0.02
CA SER A 31 10.05 9.31 0.92
C SER A 31 9.31 8.00 0.65
N CYS A 32 9.89 6.85 1.00
CA CYS A 32 9.22 5.55 0.84
C CYS A 32 7.80 5.54 1.44
N GLU A 33 7.62 6.20 2.59
CA GLU A 33 6.32 6.31 3.24
C GLU A 33 5.35 7.24 2.50
N GLN A 34 5.83 8.33 1.90
CA GLN A 34 5.00 9.17 1.02
C GLN A 34 4.54 8.40 -0.22
N ILE A 35 5.44 7.64 -0.84
CA ILE A 35 5.12 6.81 -2.00
C ILE A 35 4.08 5.75 -1.60
N ARG A 36 4.27 5.07 -0.46
CA ARG A 36 3.31 4.10 0.06
C ARG A 36 1.95 4.74 0.34
N ALA A 37 1.92 5.90 0.97
CA ALA A 37 0.68 6.64 1.23
C ALA A 37 -0.02 7.02 -0.08
N ARG A 38 0.73 7.44 -1.11
CA ARG A 38 0.20 7.75 -2.44
C ARG A 38 -0.39 6.52 -3.13
N ILE A 39 0.26 5.36 -3.03
CA ILE A 39 -0.26 4.09 -3.54
C ILE A 39 -1.56 3.71 -2.82
N GLN A 40 -1.61 3.85 -1.49
CA GLN A 40 -2.80 3.51 -0.69
C GLN A 40 -3.96 4.48 -0.92
N ALA A 41 -3.66 5.76 -1.17
CA ALA A 41 -4.66 6.79 -1.46
C ALA A 41 -5.25 6.67 -2.89
N GLN A 42 -4.69 5.80 -3.75
CA GLN A 42 -5.31 5.54 -5.05
C GLN A 42 -6.68 4.89 -4.85
N VAL A 43 -7.68 5.55 -5.42
CA VAL A 43 -9.06 5.09 -5.44
C VAL A 43 -9.49 4.81 -6.87
N GLY A 44 -10.18 3.69 -7.06
CA GLY A 44 -10.73 3.28 -8.34
C GLY A 44 -9.81 2.41 -9.17
N VAL A 45 -10.40 1.76 -10.16
CA VAL A 45 -9.71 0.83 -11.06
C VAL A 45 -9.21 1.59 -12.27
N ARG A 46 -7.92 1.49 -12.59
CA ARG A 46 -7.36 2.05 -13.82
C ARG A 46 -7.43 1.01 -14.94
N GLU A 47 -7.82 1.45 -16.13
CA GLU A 47 -7.80 0.60 -17.33
C GLU A 47 -6.36 0.35 -17.80
N LYS A 48 -5.51 1.39 -17.72
CA LYS A 48 -4.10 1.39 -18.09
C LYS A 48 -3.19 1.54 -16.88
N PRO A 49 -2.01 0.90 -16.87
CA PRO A 49 -1.05 1.02 -15.78
C PRO A 49 -0.50 2.45 -15.68
N ASP A 50 -0.33 2.96 -14.46
CA ASP A 50 0.41 4.19 -14.21
C ASP A 50 1.92 3.92 -14.29
N THR A 51 2.50 4.18 -15.47
CA THR A 51 3.93 3.98 -15.71
C THR A 51 4.79 5.00 -14.97
N ALA A 52 4.28 6.19 -14.69
CA ALA A 52 5.04 7.22 -13.97
C ALA A 52 5.23 6.80 -12.50
N LEU A 53 4.18 6.30 -11.87
CA LEU A 53 4.29 5.80 -10.50
C LEU A 53 5.15 4.53 -10.42
N LEU A 54 5.06 3.64 -11.42
CA LEU A 54 5.94 2.46 -11.51
C LEU A 54 7.42 2.84 -11.67
N ASP A 55 7.72 3.89 -12.44
CA ASP A 55 9.06 4.43 -12.60
C ASP A 55 9.61 4.91 -11.25
N THR A 56 8.82 5.69 -10.50
CA THR A 56 9.14 6.11 -9.13
C THR A 56 9.41 4.91 -8.21
N LEU A 57 8.65 3.80 -8.29
CA LEU A 57 8.95 2.61 -7.49
C LEU A 57 10.27 1.94 -7.89
N THR A 58 10.62 2.00 -9.18
CA THR A 58 11.84 1.41 -9.73
C THR A 58 13.07 2.22 -9.33
N GLU A 59 12.96 3.55 -9.27
CA GLU A 59 14.00 4.46 -8.77
C GLU A 59 14.28 4.29 -7.26
N HIS A 60 13.35 3.68 -6.52
CA HIS A 60 13.39 3.49 -5.08
C HIS A 60 13.44 2.00 -4.64
N PRO A 61 14.42 1.20 -5.10
CA PRO A 61 14.48 -0.23 -4.79
C PRO A 61 14.74 -0.53 -3.29
N SER A 62 15.28 0.45 -2.55
CA SER A 62 15.53 0.36 -1.11
C SER A 62 14.25 0.30 -0.28
N CYS A 63 13.12 0.80 -0.81
CA CYS A 63 11.85 0.88 -0.09
C CYS A 63 11.12 -0.46 0.06
N ARG A 64 11.58 -1.51 -0.63
CA ARG A 64 11.04 -2.89 -0.57
C ARG A 64 9.51 -2.94 -0.71
N PHE A 65 8.98 -2.26 -1.72
CA PHE A 65 7.55 -2.34 -2.06
C PHE A 65 7.14 -3.78 -2.37
N THR A 66 6.01 -4.19 -1.82
CA THR A 66 5.40 -5.49 -2.06
C THR A 66 4.79 -5.55 -3.46
N ALA A 67 4.64 -6.76 -4.00
CA ALA A 67 3.98 -6.94 -5.30
C ALA A 67 2.53 -6.39 -5.32
N ALA A 68 1.83 -6.39 -4.18
CA ALA A 68 0.51 -5.80 -4.05
C ALA A 68 0.54 -4.27 -4.14
N GLU A 69 1.53 -3.62 -3.51
CA GLU A 69 1.74 -2.18 -3.63
C GLU A 69 2.11 -1.78 -5.05
N VAL A 70 3.01 -2.51 -5.71
CA VAL A 70 3.39 -2.27 -7.11
C VAL A 70 2.19 -2.48 -8.04
N PHE A 71 1.37 -3.51 -7.80
CA PHE A 71 0.18 -3.77 -8.60
C PHE A 71 -0.89 -2.68 -8.41
N ARG A 72 -1.12 -2.24 -7.17
CA ARG A 72 -2.00 -1.12 -6.86
C ARG A 72 -1.46 0.18 -7.44
N ALA A 73 -0.14 0.38 -7.43
CA ALA A 73 0.50 1.53 -8.04
C ALA A 73 0.14 1.64 -9.53
N ALA A 74 0.19 0.51 -10.23
CA ALA A 74 -0.15 0.43 -11.65
C ALA A 74 -1.67 0.54 -11.89
N TYR A 75 -2.48 -0.26 -11.20
CA TYR A 75 -3.89 -0.52 -11.58
C TYR A 75 -4.93 0.03 -10.60
N GLY A 76 -4.51 0.70 -9.53
CA GLY A 76 -5.39 1.16 -8.45
C GLY A 76 -6.01 0.00 -7.67
N ASP A 77 -7.31 0.07 -7.41
CA ASP A 77 -8.06 -0.96 -6.66
C ASP A 77 -8.38 -2.23 -7.48
N ARG A 78 -7.73 -2.44 -8.63
CA ARG A 78 -7.93 -3.66 -9.42
C ARG A 78 -7.60 -4.88 -8.55
N PRO A 79 -8.45 -5.92 -8.52
CA PRO A 79 -8.10 -7.16 -7.83
C PRO A 79 -6.87 -7.78 -8.50
N MET A 80 -5.87 -8.13 -7.69
CA MET A 80 -4.67 -8.79 -8.19
C MET A 80 -5.07 -10.14 -8.80
N PRO A 81 -4.65 -10.46 -10.04
CA PRO A 81 -4.97 -11.75 -10.64
C PRO A 81 -4.41 -12.84 -9.73
N LYS A 82 -5.29 -13.77 -9.32
CA LYS A 82 -4.85 -14.97 -8.63
C LYS A 82 -3.91 -15.70 -9.57
N ASN A 83 -2.71 -16.00 -9.10
CA ASN A 83 -1.76 -16.80 -9.87
C ASN A 83 -2.24 -18.25 -9.84
N ASP A 84 -3.33 -18.52 -10.56
CA ASP A 84 -3.74 -19.88 -10.90
C ASP A 84 -2.68 -20.37 -11.88
N ARG A 85 -1.60 -20.93 -11.33
CA ARG A 85 -0.60 -21.67 -12.10
C ARG A 85 -1.35 -22.80 -12.79
N ARG A 86 -1.87 -22.54 -13.99
CA ARG A 86 -2.31 -23.57 -14.92
C ARG A 86 -1.08 -24.43 -15.16
N GLY A 87 -1.03 -25.57 -14.48
CA GLY A 87 -0.11 -26.65 -14.78
C GLY A 87 -0.43 -27.13 -16.19
N GLY A 88 0.11 -26.44 -17.19
CA GLY A 88 0.22 -26.93 -18.54
C GLY A 88 1.21 -28.08 -18.50
N ARG A 89 0.74 -29.25 -18.04
CA ARG A 89 1.37 -30.52 -18.33
C ARG A 89 1.34 -30.62 -19.86
N HIS A 90 2.45 -30.24 -20.48
CA HIS A 90 2.77 -30.66 -21.83
C HIS A 90 2.76 -32.19 -21.79
N GLU A 91 1.64 -32.76 -22.22
CA GLU A 91 1.56 -34.17 -22.56
C GLU A 91 2.33 -34.29 -23.88
N SER A 92 3.60 -34.66 -23.76
CA SER A 92 4.38 -35.17 -24.88
C SER A 92 3.72 -36.48 -25.29
N THR A 93 2.84 -36.41 -26.28
CA THR A 93 2.40 -37.57 -27.04
C THR A 93 3.63 -38.07 -27.79
N ASP A 94 4.21 -39.16 -27.29
CA ASP A 94 5.12 -40.01 -28.03
C ASP A 94 4.31 -40.63 -29.18
N ASP A 95 4.53 -40.13 -30.40
CA ASP A 95 4.11 -40.81 -31.63
C ASP A 95 5.16 -41.90 -31.94
N ASP A 96 4.85 -43.13 -31.54
CA ASP A 96 5.44 -44.36 -32.09
C ASP A 96 4.75 -44.69 -33.43
N ASP A 97 5.46 -44.54 -34.56
CA ASP A 97 5.38 -45.41 -35.76
C ASP A 97 6.55 -45.15 -36.73
#